data_AF-A0A6V7WCT5-F1
#
_entry.id   AF-A0A6V7WCT5-F1
#
_cell.length_a   1.000
_cell.length_b   1.000
_cell.length_c   1.000
_cell.angle_alpha   90.00
_cell.angle_beta   90.00
_cell.angle_gamma   90.00
#
_symmetry.space_group_name_H-M   'P 1'
#
loop_
_entity.id
_entity.type
_entity.pdbx_description
1 polymer ?
#
loop_
_entity_poly.entity_id
_entity_poly.type
_entity_poly.pdbx_seq_one_letter_code
_entity_poly.pdbx_strand_id
1 'polypeptide(L)'
;MAAISSSNNNSGSNIVQQVSTNFNPSWMQQTMPSTRSVLSNQQKPVNAEEPCDPIFAKHSYGREDLLAMRGKDGVKPPSGIEKCPFFVESSLTPVVLLPLTEIEMVLFS
;
A
#
# COMPACT_ATOMS: atom_id res chain seq x y z
N MET A 1 -48.61 49.40 -15.26
CA MET A 1 -47.72 50.06 -14.28
C MET A 1 -46.38 49.34 -14.30
N ALA A 2 -45.28 50.09 -14.39
CA ALA A 2 -43.91 49.62 -14.63
C ALA A 2 -43.27 48.93 -13.40
N ALA A 3 -42.29 48.04 -13.61
CA ALA A 3 -40.88 48.31 -13.27
C ALA A 3 -39.92 47.09 -13.45
N ILE A 4 -38.88 47.33 -14.28
CA ILE A 4 -37.42 47.21 -14.03
C ILE A 4 -36.78 45.85 -13.63
N SER A 5 -35.86 45.43 -14.51
CA SER A 5 -34.57 44.71 -14.39
C SER A 5 -34.29 43.74 -13.24
N SER A 6 -33.67 42.61 -13.61
CA SER A 6 -32.30 42.31 -13.19
C SER A 6 -31.65 41.28 -14.12
N SER A 7 -30.57 41.71 -14.77
CA SER A 7 -29.54 40.81 -15.30
C SER A 7 -29.06 39.88 -14.20
N ASN A 8 -28.96 38.59 -14.48
CA ASN A 8 -28.01 37.75 -13.76
C ASN A 8 -27.41 36.73 -14.74
N ASN A 9 -26.26 37.10 -15.29
CA ASN A 9 -25.35 36.17 -15.91
C ASN A 9 -24.82 35.27 -14.80
N ASN A 10 -25.28 34.03 -14.75
CA ASN A 10 -24.59 33.01 -13.99
C ASN A 10 -24.47 31.76 -14.85
N SER A 11 -23.46 31.79 -15.72
CA SER A 11 -22.78 30.57 -16.15
C SER A 11 -22.13 29.96 -14.91
N GLY A 12 -22.95 29.28 -14.11
CA GLY A 12 -22.51 28.41 -13.04
C GLY A 12 -21.92 27.16 -13.66
N SER A 13 -20.70 27.27 -14.19
CA SER A 13 -19.84 26.13 -14.42
C SER A 13 -19.72 25.41 -13.09
N ASN A 14 -20.43 24.28 -12.95
CA ASN A 14 -20.16 23.31 -11.90
C ASN A 14 -18.75 22.79 -12.13
N ILE A 15 -17.74 23.51 -11.64
CA ILE A 15 -16.42 22.96 -11.44
C ILE A 15 -16.60 22.01 -10.27
N VAL A 16 -16.94 20.76 -10.59
CA VAL A 16 -16.61 19.64 -9.74
C VAL A 16 -15.12 19.76 -9.53
N GLN A 17 -14.72 20.28 -8.37
CA GLN A 17 -13.35 20.23 -7.92
C GLN A 17 -13.09 18.75 -7.67
N GLN A 18 -12.74 18.04 -8.75
CA GLN A 18 -12.11 16.74 -8.67
C GLN A 18 -10.84 17.01 -7.89
N VAL A 19 -10.90 16.75 -6.59
CA VAL A 19 -9.72 16.48 -5.79
C VAL A 19 -9.10 15.27 -6.47
N SER A 20 -8.20 15.53 -7.42
CA SER A 20 -7.24 14.52 -7.80
C SER A 20 -6.50 14.24 -6.51
N THR A 21 -6.80 13.10 -5.88
CA THR A 21 -5.98 12.57 -4.81
C THR A 21 -4.63 12.35 -5.45
N ASN A 22 -3.76 13.35 -5.30
CA ASN A 22 -2.42 13.37 -5.84
C ASN A 22 -1.66 12.35 -5.01
N PHE A 23 -1.83 11.07 -5.39
CA PHE A 23 -1.26 9.92 -4.73
C PHE A 23 0.21 9.87 -5.12
N ASN A 24 0.99 10.71 -4.45
CA ASN A 24 2.40 10.88 -4.72
C ASN A 24 3.17 10.69 -3.41
N PRO A 25 3.20 9.45 -2.89
CA PRO A 25 3.94 9.17 -1.68
C PRO A 25 5.43 9.39 -1.95
N SER A 26 6.16 9.85 -0.94
CA SER A 26 7.54 10.33 -1.05
C SER A 26 8.52 9.30 -1.66
N TRP A 27 8.19 8.01 -1.62
CA TRP A 27 8.97 6.92 -2.21
C TRP A 27 8.77 6.74 -3.73
N MET A 28 7.73 7.34 -4.33
CA MET A 28 7.46 7.33 -5.78
C MET A 28 7.96 8.59 -6.50
N GLN A 29 8.55 9.56 -5.80
CA GLN A 29 9.13 10.74 -6.43
C GLN A 29 10.46 10.37 -7.11
N GLN A 30 10.35 9.75 -8.29
CA GLN A 30 11.48 9.59 -9.20
C GLN A 30 11.87 10.97 -9.74
N THR A 31 13.06 11.45 -9.36
CA THR A 31 13.70 12.61 -9.98
C THR A 31 14.09 12.25 -11.40
N MET A 32 13.17 12.43 -12.35
CA MET A 32 13.45 12.23 -13.78
C MET A 32 14.62 13.15 -14.19
N PRO A 33 15.74 12.64 -14.71
CA PRO A 33 16.66 13.49 -15.45
C PRO A 33 15.99 13.86 -16.77
N SER A 34 15.82 15.16 -16.98
CA SER A 34 15.25 15.75 -18.19
C SER A 34 15.90 15.16 -19.46
N THR A 35 15.13 14.40 -20.23
CA THR A 35 15.58 13.83 -21.51
C THR A 35 15.73 14.93 -22.55
N ARG A 36 16.94 15.43 -22.75
CA ARG A 36 17.36 16.01 -24.03
C ARG A 36 18.26 14.98 -24.71
N SER A 37 17.65 14.10 -25.50
CA SER A 37 18.36 13.11 -26.31
C SER A 37 19.10 13.85 -27.43
N VAL A 38 20.41 13.99 -27.28
CA VAL A 38 21.35 14.27 -28.36
C VAL A 38 22.37 13.15 -28.32
N LEU A 39 22.51 12.43 -29.44
CA LEU A 39 23.54 11.43 -29.62
C LEU A 39 24.91 12.03 -29.31
N SER A 40 25.70 11.37 -28.47
CA SER A 40 27.14 11.30 -28.66
C SER A 40 27.72 10.11 -27.91
N ASN A 41 28.22 9.17 -28.70
CA ASN A 41 29.27 8.24 -28.33
C ASN A 41 30.40 9.01 -27.60
N GLN A 42 30.70 8.69 -26.34
CA GLN A 42 32.06 8.62 -25.77
C GLN A 42 32.08 8.68 -24.22
N GLN A 43 33.00 7.86 -23.69
CA GLN A 43 33.67 7.91 -22.38
C GLN A 43 32.91 7.39 -21.16
N LYS A 44 33.28 6.16 -20.79
CA LYS A 44 33.06 5.52 -19.49
C LYS A 44 33.72 6.36 -18.38
N PRO A 45 32.96 6.96 -17.44
CA PRO A 45 33.57 7.48 -16.22
C PRO A 45 33.99 6.31 -15.34
N VAL A 46 35.30 6.20 -15.10
CA VAL A 46 35.91 5.35 -14.07
C VAL A 46 35.60 6.00 -12.72
N ASN A 47 34.36 5.84 -12.23
CA ASN A 47 33.94 5.72 -10.82
C ASN A 47 32.40 5.81 -10.69
N ALA A 48 31.65 5.17 -11.59
CA ALA A 48 30.23 4.96 -11.32
C ALA A 48 30.15 3.82 -10.30
N GLU A 49 29.78 4.13 -9.05
CA GLU A 49 29.24 3.11 -8.16
C GLU A 49 28.17 2.38 -8.98
N GLU A 50 28.36 1.07 -9.19
CA GLU A 50 27.37 0.28 -9.91
C GLU A 50 26.02 0.52 -9.21
N PRO A 51 24.96 0.83 -9.96
CA PRO A 51 23.64 0.88 -9.37
C PRO A 51 23.38 -0.51 -8.77
N CYS A 52 23.45 -0.60 -7.44
CA CYS A 52 23.15 -1.82 -6.73
C CYS A 52 21.66 -2.07 -6.93
N ASP A 53 21.32 -2.97 -7.83
CA ASP A 53 19.93 -3.37 -8.04
C ASP A 53 19.33 -3.79 -6.69
N PRO A 54 18.11 -3.34 -6.35
CA PRO A 54 17.48 -3.72 -5.10
C PRO A 54 17.47 -5.24 -4.97
N ILE A 55 18.00 -5.75 -3.86
CA ILE A 55 17.97 -7.18 -3.57
C ILE A 55 16.53 -7.54 -3.19
N PHE A 56 15.77 -8.02 -4.17
CA PHE A 56 14.43 -8.51 -3.91
C PHE A 56 14.51 -9.86 -3.20
N ALA A 57 13.80 -9.97 -2.08
CA ALA A 57 13.58 -11.27 -1.45
C ALA A 57 12.84 -12.19 -2.44
N LYS A 58 13.46 -13.33 -2.77
CA LYS A 58 12.92 -14.30 -3.74
C LYS A 58 11.50 -14.77 -3.41
N HIS A 59 11.16 -14.83 -2.12
CA HIS A 59 9.84 -15.22 -1.64
C HIS A 59 9.31 -14.12 -0.73
N SER A 60 8.32 -13.38 -1.24
CA SER A 60 7.66 -12.29 -0.53
C SER A 60 6.16 -12.54 -0.60
N TYR A 61 5.47 -12.53 0.54
CA TYR A 61 4.05 -12.80 0.63
C TYR A 61 3.37 -11.67 1.39
N GLY A 62 2.32 -11.09 0.78
CA GLY A 62 1.49 -10.10 1.45
C GLY A 62 0.67 -10.74 2.57
N ARG A 63 0.02 -9.89 3.38
CA ARG A 63 -0.85 -10.35 4.46
C ARG A 63 -1.95 -11.30 3.93
N GLU A 64 -2.64 -10.90 2.87
CA GLU A 64 -3.73 -11.72 2.30
C GLU A 64 -3.20 -13.01 1.66
N ASP A 65 -2.03 -12.97 1.02
CA ASP A 65 -1.40 -14.18 0.46
C ASP A 65 -1.09 -15.21 1.55
N LEU A 66 -0.57 -14.76 2.70
CA LEU A 66 -0.33 -15.62 3.86
C LEU A 66 -1.62 -16.24 4.41
N LEU A 67 -2.70 -15.47 4.47
CA LEU A 67 -4.00 -15.95 4.95
C LEU A 67 -4.64 -16.93 3.96
N ALA A 68 -4.49 -16.70 2.65
CA ALA A 68 -4.99 -17.58 1.59
C ALA A 68 -4.26 -18.94 1.56
N MET A 69 -2.99 -18.98 1.97
CA MET A 69 -2.23 -20.23 2.10
C MET A 69 -2.64 -21.08 3.31
N ARG A 70 -3.50 -20.59 4.20
CA ARG A 70 -4.01 -21.38 5.33
C ARG A 70 -4.82 -22.56 4.79
N GLY A 71 -4.35 -23.78 5.09
CA GLY A 71 -5.09 -25.00 4.79
C GLY A 71 -6.49 -24.99 5.39
N LYS A 72 -7.46 -25.61 4.71
CA LYS A 72 -8.86 -25.70 5.17
C LYS A 72 -9.00 -26.53 6.44
N ASP A 73 -8.11 -27.49 6.62
CA ASP A 73 -8.08 -28.40 7.76
C ASP A 73 -6.87 -28.06 8.65
N GLY A 74 -7.06 -28.13 9.97
CA GLY A 74 -6.04 -27.77 10.96
C GLY A 74 -4.70 -28.44 10.65
N VAL A 75 -3.62 -27.65 10.68
CA VAL A 75 -2.28 -28.16 10.41
C VAL A 75 -1.85 -29.03 11.59
N LYS A 76 -1.36 -30.24 11.29
CA LYS A 76 -0.80 -31.12 12.31
C LYS A 76 0.33 -30.38 13.05
N PRO A 77 0.32 -30.35 14.39
CA PRO A 77 1.37 -29.70 15.15
C PRO A 77 2.75 -30.31 14.80
N PRO A 78 3.81 -29.50 14.70
CA PRO A 78 5.16 -30.00 14.57
C PRO A 78 5.54 -30.89 15.76
N SER A 79 6.28 -31.97 15.51
CA SER A 79 6.71 -32.87 16.58
C SER A 79 7.50 -32.13 17.66
N GLY A 80 7.19 -32.39 18.94
CA GLY A 80 7.90 -31.80 20.07
C GLY A 80 7.36 -30.45 20.53
N ILE A 81 6.39 -29.86 19.83
CA ILE A 81 5.78 -28.59 20.22
C ILE A 81 4.97 -28.73 21.53
N GLU A 82 4.50 -29.93 21.85
CA GLU A 82 3.82 -30.28 23.10
C GLU A 82 4.67 -30.03 24.37
N LYS A 83 5.98 -29.87 24.22
CA LYS A 83 6.88 -29.49 25.33
C LYS A 83 6.91 -27.99 25.59
N CYS A 84 6.33 -27.18 24.70
CA CYS A 84 6.26 -25.74 24.87
C CYS A 84 5.23 -25.38 25.96
N PRO A 85 5.57 -24.53 26.95
CA PRO A 85 4.62 -24.13 28.00
C PRO A 85 3.42 -23.31 27.46
N PHE A 86 3.53 -22.78 26.25
CA PHE A 86 2.47 -22.05 25.56
C PHE A 86 1.76 -22.90 24.50
N PHE A 87 2.00 -24.20 24.49
CA PHE A 87 1.35 -25.10 23.55
C PHE A 87 -0.17 -25.08 23.76
N VAL A 88 -0.89 -24.91 22.65
CA VAL A 88 -2.34 -25.06 22.60
C VAL A 88 -2.63 -26.22 21.65
N GLU A 89 -3.42 -27.17 22.13
CA GLU A 89 -3.68 -28.41 21.39
C GLU A 89 -4.50 -28.18 20.11
N SER A 90 -5.34 -27.15 20.11
CA SER A 90 -6.12 -26.74 18.94
C SER A 90 -5.45 -25.59 18.20
N SER A 91 -5.47 -25.64 16.86
CA SER A 91 -5.01 -24.52 16.05
C SER A 91 -5.98 -23.35 16.17
N LEU A 92 -5.48 -22.20 16.60
CA LEU A 92 -6.28 -20.99 16.67
C LEU A 92 -6.43 -20.32 15.29
N THR A 93 -7.52 -19.58 15.10
CA THR A 93 -7.71 -18.73 13.92
C THR A 93 -6.84 -17.49 14.05
N PRO A 94 -6.15 -17.04 12.98
CA PRO A 94 -5.40 -15.79 13.00
C PRO A 94 -6.26 -14.62 13.50
N VAL A 95 -5.74 -13.86 14.48
CA VAL A 95 -6.48 -12.76 15.15
C VAL A 95 -7.03 -11.73 14.18
N VAL A 96 -6.35 -11.53 13.05
CA VAL A 96 -6.76 -10.56 12.03
C VAL A 96 -8.01 -10.96 11.24
N LEU A 97 -8.48 -12.19 11.41
CA LEU A 97 -9.75 -12.69 10.89
C LEU A 97 -10.87 -12.60 11.94
N LEU A 98 -10.54 -12.21 13.17
CA LEU A 98 -11.51 -12.05 14.24
C LEU A 98 -11.95 -10.58 14.30
N PRO A 99 -13.25 -10.32 14.50
CA PRO A 99 -13.70 -8.96 14.80
C PRO A 99 -13.13 -8.52 16.15
N LEU A 100 -12.91 -7.21 16.30
CA LEU A 100 -12.51 -6.64 17.58
C LEU A 100 -13.59 -6.89 18.64
N THR A 101 -13.14 -7.24 19.83
CA THR A 101 -13.99 -7.33 21.02
C THR A 101 -14.36 -5.93 21.53
N GLU A 102 -15.41 -5.82 22.34
CA GLU A 102 -15.84 -4.54 22.93
C GLU A 102 -14.72 -3.84 23.70
N ILE A 103 -13.92 -4.61 24.45
CA ILE A 103 -12.78 -4.11 25.23
C ILE A 103 -11.69 -3.57 24.30
N GLU A 104 -11.37 -4.31 23.23
CA GLU A 104 -10.39 -3.89 22.23
C GLU A 104 -10.88 -2.66 21.47
N MET A 105 -12.17 -2.55 21.17
CA MET A 105 -12.74 -1.36 20.53
C MET A 105 -12.53 -0.13 21.41
N VAL A 106 -12.81 -0.21 22.71
CA VAL A 106 -12.58 0.92 23.63
C VAL A 106 -11.09 1.24 23.77
N LEU A 107 -10.22 0.23 23.77
CA LEU A 107 -8.77 0.40 23.92
C LEU A 107 -8.10 1.01 22.68
N PHE A 108 -8.62 0.70 21.48
CA PHE A 108 -8.05 1.14 20.20
C PHE A 108 -8.73 2.40 19.62
N SER A 109 -9.72 2.96 20.33
CA SER A 109 -10.35 4.25 20.03
C SER A 109 -9.52 5.42 20.53
#